data_AF-A0A2D9A438-F1
#
_entry.id   AF-A0A2D9A438-F1
#
_cell.length_a   1.000
_cell.length_b   1.000
_cell.length_c   1.000
_cell.angle_alpha   90.00
_cell.angle_beta   90.00
_cell.angle_gamma   90.00
#
_symmetry.space_group_name_H-M   'P 1'
#
loop_
_entity.id
_entity.type
_entity.pdbx_description
1 polymer ?
#
loop_
_entity_poly.entity_id
_entity_poly.type
_entity_poly.pdbx_seq_one_letter_code
_entity_poly.pdbx_strand_id
1 'polypeptide(L)'
;MDLVFDRGDSQHPRGHALLYFRVDTEPDKVYATYVVTLPVKSDLTKYVPPFLASHLGNMPFSDLSAFAMPPVPEAVNSFEELERLSQLREDDLVYGGSMFSFDLPRMMETATEAVQVYSSLCSEALGMISTPAEGAAEAIGEELRETLEVAAVPETEPEPEPDDSLNVNEVLFSFMSESDKLGELSRLLGRLRFAVDGADQSEADEVGAEITVLARHLPENFKVSDLLNVAKDNSERSSQLAKLYIDRCFRLSAGDAGAATELDAQIQLLMDQD
;
A
#
# COMPACT_ATOMS: atom_id res chain seq x y z
N MET A 1 8.87 -24.28 -5.15
CA MET A 1 8.38 -23.82 -6.47
C MET A 1 9.53 -23.92 -7.46
N ASP A 2 9.29 -24.35 -8.70
CA ASP A 2 10.31 -24.41 -9.75
C ASP A 2 10.03 -23.32 -10.80
N LEU A 3 11.04 -22.50 -11.10
CA LEU A 3 10.96 -21.45 -12.12
C LEU A 3 11.46 -21.99 -13.47
N VAL A 4 10.72 -21.72 -14.53
CA VAL A 4 11.13 -22.09 -15.90
C VAL A 4 11.52 -20.84 -16.66
N PHE A 5 12.74 -20.83 -17.20
CA PHE A 5 13.26 -19.69 -17.96
C PHE A 5 12.95 -19.91 -19.45
N ASP A 6 11.99 -19.15 -19.99
CA ASP A 6 11.76 -19.10 -21.43
C ASP A 6 12.81 -18.25 -22.13
N ARG A 7 13.31 -17.23 -21.42
CA ARG A 7 14.47 -16.42 -21.82
C ARG A 7 15.33 -16.12 -20.62
N GLY A 8 16.64 -16.19 -20.81
CA GLY A 8 17.63 -16.05 -19.74
C GLY A 8 18.36 -17.36 -19.49
N ASP A 9 19.12 -17.39 -18.40
CA ASP A 9 19.85 -18.58 -17.95
C ASP A 9 19.67 -18.68 -16.43
N SER A 10 19.12 -19.80 -15.94
CA SER A 10 18.92 -19.99 -14.51
C SER A 10 20.24 -20.13 -13.73
N GLN A 11 21.34 -20.46 -14.40
CA GLN A 11 22.68 -20.49 -13.80
C GLN A 11 23.35 -19.10 -13.78
N HIS A 12 22.88 -18.19 -14.64
CA HIS A 12 23.39 -16.83 -14.77
C HIS A 12 22.23 -15.84 -14.91
N PRO A 13 21.32 -15.77 -13.92
CA PRO A 13 20.18 -14.88 -13.97
C PRO A 13 20.64 -13.42 -13.97
N ARG A 14 19.88 -12.57 -14.65
CA ARG A 14 20.26 -11.16 -14.88
C ARG A 14 20.10 -10.27 -13.65
N GLY A 15 19.36 -10.74 -12.65
CA GLY A 15 18.95 -9.95 -11.49
C GLY A 15 17.63 -9.22 -11.71
N HIS A 16 17.04 -9.31 -12.90
CA HIS A 16 15.74 -8.72 -13.22
C HIS A 16 14.97 -9.57 -14.22
N ALA A 17 13.68 -9.77 -13.96
CA ALA A 17 12.85 -10.69 -14.73
C ALA A 17 11.41 -10.20 -14.90
N LEU A 18 10.85 -10.43 -16.08
CA LEU A 18 9.40 -10.50 -16.26
C LEU A 18 8.95 -11.89 -15.80
N LEU A 19 8.36 -11.95 -14.61
CA LEU A 19 7.81 -13.16 -14.03
C LEU A 19 6.33 -13.25 -14.42
N TYR A 20 5.94 -14.35 -15.03
CA TYR A 20 4.57 -14.55 -15.48
C TYR A 20 3.98 -15.87 -15.03
N PHE A 21 2.66 -15.89 -14.96
CA PHE A 21 1.85 -17.00 -14.51
C PHE A 21 0.69 -17.21 -15.47
N ARG A 22 0.15 -18.42 -15.49
CA ARG A 22 -1.05 -18.77 -16.27
C ARG A 22 -2.12 -19.34 -15.36
N VAL A 23 -3.36 -19.36 -15.82
CA VAL A 23 -4.45 -19.99 -15.10
C VAL A 23 -4.79 -21.30 -15.81
N ASP A 24 -4.76 -22.43 -15.10
CA ASP A 24 -5.02 -23.74 -15.73
C ASP A 24 -6.39 -23.83 -16.42
N THR A 25 -7.39 -23.12 -15.87
CA THR A 25 -8.75 -23.08 -16.43
C THR A 25 -8.91 -22.06 -17.56
N GLU A 26 -7.95 -21.15 -17.73
CA GLU A 26 -8.00 -20.06 -18.71
C GLU A 26 -6.60 -19.86 -19.33
N PRO A 27 -6.16 -20.76 -20.24
CA PRO A 27 -4.76 -20.80 -20.71
C PRO A 27 -4.34 -19.55 -21.51
N ASP A 28 -5.31 -18.80 -22.04
CA ASP A 28 -5.07 -17.55 -22.76
C ASP A 28 -4.82 -16.37 -21.81
N LYS A 29 -5.16 -16.50 -20.52
CA LYS A 29 -4.90 -15.45 -19.52
C LYS A 29 -3.49 -15.59 -18.98
N VAL A 30 -2.77 -14.48 -19.06
CA VAL A 30 -1.42 -14.34 -18.54
C VAL A 30 -1.41 -13.23 -17.50
N TYR A 31 -0.80 -13.50 -16.37
CA TYR A 31 -0.55 -12.51 -15.34
C TYR A 31 0.95 -12.32 -15.19
N ALA A 32 1.40 -11.10 -14.95
CA ALA A 32 2.81 -10.80 -14.83
C ALA A 32 3.11 -9.80 -13.72
N THR A 33 4.32 -9.91 -13.19
CA THR A 33 4.96 -8.94 -12.31
C THR A 33 6.42 -8.79 -12.72
N TYR A 34 7.06 -7.70 -12.32
CA TYR A 34 8.47 -7.46 -12.56
C TYR A 34 9.27 -7.72 -11.29
N VAL A 35 10.21 -8.65 -11.36
CA VAL A 35 11.09 -9.02 -10.25
C VAL A 35 12.43 -8.31 -10.39
N VAL A 36 12.92 -7.75 -9.29
CA VAL A 36 14.25 -7.14 -9.21
C VAL A 36 14.99 -7.72 -8.01
N THR A 37 16.23 -8.17 -8.22
CA THR A 37 17.21 -8.52 -7.19
C THR A 37 18.32 -7.47 -7.20
N LEU A 38 18.51 -6.80 -6.08
CA LEU A 38 19.50 -5.75 -5.92
C LEU A 38 20.91 -6.34 -5.80
N PRO A 39 21.88 -5.83 -6.56
CA PRO A 39 23.26 -6.33 -6.52
C PRO A 39 24.04 -5.88 -5.28
N VAL A 40 23.46 -5.03 -4.44
CA VAL A 40 24.09 -4.51 -3.21
C VAL A 40 23.07 -4.60 -2.08
N LYS A 41 23.49 -5.17 -0.95
CA LYS A 41 22.67 -5.17 0.28
C LYS A 41 22.31 -3.74 0.63
N SER A 42 21.03 -3.45 0.54
CA SER A 42 20.49 -2.13 0.79
C SER A 42 19.56 -2.25 1.99
N ASP A 43 19.98 -1.66 3.10
CA ASP A 43 19.09 -1.48 4.24
C ASP A 43 18.14 -0.33 3.91
N LEU A 44 16.96 -0.68 3.40
CA LEU A 44 15.97 0.30 2.99
C LEU A 44 15.43 1.08 4.19
N THR A 45 15.58 0.60 5.43
CA THR A 45 15.22 1.35 6.63
C THR A 45 16.00 2.67 6.76
N LYS A 46 17.23 2.73 6.22
CA LYS A 46 18.04 3.97 6.19
C LYS A 46 17.48 5.05 5.27
N TYR A 47 16.61 4.66 4.34
CA TYR A 47 16.00 5.55 3.35
C TYR A 47 14.51 5.73 3.58
N VAL A 48 13.94 4.99 4.53
CA VAL A 48 12.58 5.19 5.04
C VAL A 48 12.62 6.42 5.95
N PRO A 49 11.87 7.48 5.64
CA PRO A 49 11.72 8.61 6.56
C PRO A 49 11.23 8.12 7.92
N PRO A 50 11.77 8.64 9.05
CA PRO A 50 11.43 8.17 10.40
C PRO A 50 9.93 8.12 10.69
N PHE A 51 9.16 9.04 10.11
CA PHE A 51 7.71 9.13 10.26
C PHE A 51 6.93 7.97 9.60
N LEU A 52 7.52 7.25 8.64
CA LEU A 52 6.91 6.07 8.01
C LEU A 52 7.27 4.77 8.74
N ALA A 53 8.29 4.78 9.59
CA ALA A 53 8.86 3.56 10.18
C ALA A 53 7.88 2.80 11.08
N SER A 54 7.00 3.52 11.79
CA SER A 54 5.96 2.94 12.66
C SER A 54 4.79 2.32 11.88
N HIS A 55 4.44 2.89 10.72
CA HIS A 55 3.33 2.43 9.87
C HIS A 55 3.73 1.31 8.89
N LEU A 56 5.03 1.17 8.63
CA LEU A 56 5.63 0.12 7.81
C LEU A 56 5.88 -1.18 8.59
N GLY A 57 5.38 -1.30 9.83
CA GLY A 57 5.69 -2.35 10.80
C GLY A 57 5.86 -3.78 10.26
N ASN A 58 6.73 -4.57 10.92
CA ASN A 58 7.04 -5.99 10.67
C ASN A 58 7.37 -6.44 9.24
N MET A 59 7.30 -5.59 8.22
CA MET A 59 7.85 -5.92 6.90
C MET A 59 9.38 -5.98 7.01
N PRO A 60 10.03 -7.04 6.51
CA PRO A 60 11.47 -7.24 6.67
C PRO A 60 12.24 -6.33 5.70
N PHE A 61 12.18 -5.01 5.90
CA PHE A 61 12.90 -4.00 5.12
C PHE A 61 14.42 -4.07 5.32
N SER A 62 14.86 -4.69 6.41
CA SER A 62 16.27 -4.91 6.74
C SER A 62 16.98 -5.85 5.76
N ASP A 63 16.25 -6.62 4.95
CA ASP A 63 16.81 -7.64 4.04
C ASP A 63 16.14 -7.65 2.64
N LEU A 64 15.64 -6.51 2.16
CA LEU A 64 15.11 -6.37 0.78
C LEU A 64 16.22 -6.41 -0.27
N SER A 65 16.80 -7.59 -0.45
CA SER A 65 17.68 -7.92 -1.55
C SER A 65 16.90 -8.22 -2.84
N ALA A 66 15.60 -8.53 -2.76
CA ALA A 66 14.75 -8.73 -3.93
C ALA A 66 13.28 -8.43 -3.64
N PHE A 67 12.52 -8.02 -4.68
CA PHE A 67 11.09 -7.71 -4.59
C PHE A 67 10.40 -7.81 -5.97
N ALA A 68 9.07 -7.84 -5.98
CA ALA A 68 8.25 -7.79 -7.21
C ALA A 68 7.37 -6.54 -7.25
N MET A 69 7.18 -5.97 -8.44
CA MET A 69 6.29 -4.84 -8.68
C MET A 69 5.49 -5.04 -9.98
N PRO A 70 4.14 -4.98 -9.93
CA PRO A 70 3.30 -4.89 -8.74
C PRO A 70 3.37 -6.17 -7.87
N PRO A 71 3.15 -6.09 -6.54
CA PRO A 71 3.26 -7.25 -5.65
C PRO A 71 2.19 -8.32 -5.90
N VAL A 72 1.04 -7.91 -6.43
CA VAL A 72 0.03 -8.82 -7.00
C VAL A 72 0.22 -8.80 -8.52
N PRO A 73 0.53 -9.95 -9.16
CA PRO A 73 0.66 -10.02 -10.62
C PRO A 73 -0.59 -9.50 -11.33
N GLU A 74 -0.41 -8.66 -12.34
CA GLU A 74 -1.50 -8.06 -13.11
C GLU A 74 -1.73 -8.79 -14.42
N ALA A 75 -2.98 -8.78 -14.90
CA ALA A 75 -3.31 -9.37 -16.18
C ALA A 75 -2.66 -8.58 -17.32
N VAL A 76 -2.00 -9.28 -18.24
CA VAL A 76 -1.40 -8.71 -19.45
C VAL A 76 -2.15 -9.15 -20.70
N ASN A 77 -2.02 -8.38 -21.79
CA ASN A 77 -2.79 -8.63 -23.00
C ASN A 77 -2.44 -9.96 -23.67
N SER A 78 -1.15 -10.31 -23.72
CA SER A 78 -0.68 -11.55 -24.32
C SER A 78 0.72 -11.93 -23.83
N PHE A 79 1.05 -13.22 -23.98
CA PHE A 79 2.41 -13.70 -23.75
C PHE A 79 3.43 -13.10 -24.74
N GLU A 80 3.03 -12.87 -26.00
CA GLU A 80 3.89 -12.25 -27.02
C GLU A 80 4.37 -10.85 -26.62
N GLU A 81 3.54 -10.09 -25.89
CA GLU A 81 3.93 -8.80 -25.35
C GLU A 81 5.08 -8.92 -24.33
N LEU A 82 5.00 -9.91 -23.43
CA LEU A 82 6.06 -10.19 -22.46
C LEU A 82 7.35 -10.64 -23.14
N GLU A 83 7.24 -11.49 -24.17
CA GLU A 83 8.40 -11.91 -24.96
C GLU A 83 9.08 -10.71 -25.62
N ARG A 84 8.31 -9.83 -26.28
CA ARG A 84 8.83 -8.59 -26.88
C ARG A 84 9.47 -7.67 -25.84
N LEU A 85 8.82 -7.46 -24.69
CA LEU A 85 9.31 -6.58 -23.62
C LEU A 85 10.60 -7.12 -23.01
N SER A 86 10.65 -8.42 -22.72
CA SER A 86 11.86 -9.07 -22.23
C SER A 86 13.00 -8.82 -23.21
N GLN A 87 12.77 -9.02 -24.52
CA GLN A 87 13.76 -8.82 -25.57
C GLN A 87 14.33 -7.40 -25.58
N LEU A 88 13.46 -6.39 -25.60
CA LEU A 88 13.83 -4.98 -25.65
C LEU A 88 14.64 -4.52 -24.43
N ARG A 89 14.30 -5.03 -23.24
CA ARG A 89 14.96 -4.66 -21.98
C ARG A 89 16.15 -5.53 -21.63
N GLU A 90 16.31 -6.62 -22.38
CA GLU A 90 17.20 -7.70 -22.05
C GLU A 90 16.96 -8.25 -20.63
N ASP A 91 15.68 -8.45 -20.28
CA ASP A 91 15.26 -9.07 -19.03
C ASP A 91 15.16 -10.61 -19.18
N ASP A 92 15.27 -11.34 -18.07
CA ASP A 92 14.85 -12.74 -18.05
C ASP A 92 13.32 -12.81 -18.23
N LEU A 93 12.83 -13.84 -18.92
CA LEU A 93 11.41 -14.16 -19.01
C LEU A 93 11.19 -15.49 -18.31
N VAL A 94 10.46 -15.44 -17.20
CA VAL A 94 10.39 -16.55 -16.25
C VAL A 94 8.93 -16.93 -16.03
N TYR A 95 8.63 -18.21 -16.23
CA TYR A 95 7.36 -18.80 -15.88
C TYR A 95 7.36 -19.26 -14.42
N GLY A 96 6.45 -18.69 -13.64
CA GLY A 96 6.19 -19.02 -12.24
C GLY A 96 5.09 -20.08 -12.05
N GLY A 97 4.66 -20.77 -13.10
CA GLY A 97 3.64 -21.82 -12.94
C GLY A 97 2.20 -21.30 -13.00
N SER A 98 1.30 -22.15 -12.50
CA SER A 98 -0.15 -21.90 -12.53
C SER A 98 -0.62 -21.13 -11.29
N MET A 99 -1.58 -20.23 -11.47
CA MET A 99 -2.19 -19.43 -10.42
C MET A 99 -3.72 -19.44 -10.48
N PHE A 100 -4.34 -19.03 -9.38
CA PHE A 100 -5.78 -18.80 -9.29
C PHE A 100 -6.07 -17.31 -9.43
N SER A 101 -6.90 -16.93 -10.41
CA SER A 101 -7.17 -15.54 -10.83
C SER A 101 -8.12 -14.75 -9.91
N PHE A 102 -8.62 -15.34 -8.82
CA PHE A 102 -9.66 -14.75 -7.97
C PHE A 102 -9.27 -14.63 -6.49
N ASP A 103 -8.02 -14.89 -6.12
CA ASP A 103 -7.54 -14.90 -4.75
C ASP A 103 -6.28 -14.03 -4.62
N LEU A 104 -6.48 -12.72 -4.45
CA LEU A 104 -5.39 -11.72 -4.40
C LEU A 104 -4.31 -12.07 -3.35
N PRO A 105 -4.66 -12.46 -2.10
CA PRO A 105 -3.67 -12.92 -1.12
C PRO A 105 -2.81 -14.08 -1.64
N ARG A 106 -3.43 -15.08 -2.26
CA ARG A 106 -2.70 -16.25 -2.79
C ARG A 106 -1.84 -15.90 -4.00
N MET A 107 -2.28 -14.96 -4.84
CA MET A 107 -1.47 -14.44 -5.95
C MET A 107 -0.21 -13.73 -5.43
N MET A 108 -0.35 -12.92 -4.37
CA MET A 108 0.77 -12.24 -3.73
C MET A 108 1.74 -13.24 -3.06
N GLU A 109 1.22 -14.25 -2.38
CA GLU A 109 2.01 -15.34 -1.79
C GLU A 109 2.84 -16.06 -2.88
N THR A 110 2.21 -16.45 -3.98
CA THR A 110 2.87 -17.14 -5.10
C THR A 110 3.95 -16.26 -5.74
N ALA A 111 3.68 -14.96 -5.93
CA ALA A 111 4.68 -14.02 -6.43
C ALA A 111 5.86 -13.87 -5.46
N THR A 112 5.59 -13.84 -4.15
CA THR A 112 6.62 -13.74 -3.11
C THR A 112 7.51 -14.98 -3.08
N GLU A 113 6.93 -16.18 -3.16
CA GLU A 113 7.69 -17.43 -3.29
C GLU A 113 8.61 -17.42 -4.52
N ALA A 114 8.09 -16.95 -5.66
CA ALA A 114 8.86 -16.85 -6.90
C ALA A 114 10.04 -15.88 -6.79
N VAL A 115 9.85 -14.73 -6.13
CA VAL A 115 10.91 -13.76 -5.84
C VAL A 115 12.02 -14.40 -5.00
N GLN A 116 11.65 -15.16 -3.96
CA GLN A 116 12.61 -15.86 -3.11
C GLN A 116 13.45 -16.86 -3.91
N VAL A 117 12.82 -17.65 -4.79
CA VAL A 117 13.54 -18.60 -5.65
C VAL A 117 14.46 -17.86 -6.63
N TYR A 118 13.96 -16.84 -7.34
CA TYR A 118 14.76 -16.09 -8.31
C TYR A 118 15.95 -15.37 -7.65
N SER A 119 15.74 -14.76 -6.48
CA SER A 119 16.80 -14.08 -5.73
C SER A 119 17.88 -15.03 -5.20
N SER A 120 17.49 -16.27 -4.85
CA SER A 120 18.43 -17.32 -4.45
C SER A 120 19.35 -17.69 -5.62
N LEU A 121 18.78 -17.89 -6.82
CA LEU A 121 19.56 -18.14 -8.04
C LEU A 121 20.54 -16.99 -8.34
N CYS A 122 20.08 -15.74 -8.17
CA CYS A 122 20.95 -14.56 -8.34
C CYS A 122 22.09 -14.53 -7.32
N SER A 123 21.80 -14.83 -6.05
CA SER A 123 22.80 -14.82 -4.98
C SER A 123 23.88 -15.88 -5.19
N GLU A 124 23.48 -17.08 -5.63
CA GLU A 124 24.41 -18.16 -5.98
C GLU A 124 25.30 -17.79 -7.16
N ALA A 125 24.72 -17.27 -8.25
CA ALA A 125 25.46 -16.92 -9.46
C ALA A 125 26.43 -15.74 -9.26
N LEU A 126 26.04 -14.75 -8.45
CA LEU A 126 26.85 -13.57 -8.15
C LEU A 126 27.93 -13.85 -7.10
N GLY A 127 27.97 -15.05 -6.51
CA GLY A 127 28.89 -15.38 -5.43
C GLY A 127 28.67 -14.48 -4.21
N MET A 128 27.43 -14.01 -4.00
CA MET A 128 27.05 -13.24 -2.82
C MET A 128 27.08 -14.20 -1.63
N ILE A 129 28.23 -14.31 -0.98
CA ILE A 129 28.39 -15.13 0.22
C ILE A 129 27.41 -14.59 1.26
N SER A 130 26.38 -15.39 1.56
CA SER A 130 25.62 -15.26 2.79
C SER A 130 26.60 -15.41 3.95
N THR A 131 27.12 -14.30 4.48
CA THR A 131 27.61 -14.31 5.87
C THR A 131 26.41 -14.70 6.74
N PRO A 132 26.50 -15.77 7.55
CA PRO A 132 25.42 -16.17 8.43
C PRO A 132 25.02 -15.00 9.32
N ALA A 133 23.72 -14.76 9.42
CA ALA A 133 23.12 -13.66 10.18
C ALA A 133 23.40 -13.71 11.70
N GLU A 134 24.05 -14.75 12.22
CA GLU A 134 24.39 -14.86 13.65
C GLU A 134 25.58 -13.98 14.09
N GLY A 135 26.59 -13.78 13.24
CA GLY A 135 27.81 -13.06 13.67
C GLY A 135 27.69 -11.53 13.69
N ALA A 136 26.83 -10.96 12.85
CA ALA A 136 26.63 -9.51 12.78
C ALA A 136 25.69 -8.99 13.89
N ALA A 137 24.72 -9.81 14.30
CA ALA A 137 23.84 -9.48 15.42
C ALA A 137 24.59 -9.45 16.76
N GLU A 138 25.59 -10.32 16.94
CA GLU A 138 26.43 -10.37 18.13
C GLU A 138 27.40 -9.17 18.20
N ALA A 139 27.97 -8.76 17.06
CA ALA A 139 28.87 -7.59 16.97
C ALA A 139 28.13 -6.26 17.18
N ILE A 140 26.89 -6.14 16.67
CA ILE A 140 26.05 -4.94 16.88
C ILE A 140 25.51 -4.91 18.32
N GLY A 141 25.27 -6.07 18.94
CA GLY A 141 24.86 -6.17 20.34
C GLY A 141 25.90 -5.64 21.33
N GLU A 142 27.19 -5.81 21.04
CA GLU A 142 28.27 -5.23 21.87
C GLU A 142 28.47 -3.72 21.64
N GLU A 143 28.44 -3.23 20.39
CA GLU A 143 28.53 -1.79 20.09
C GLU A 143 27.32 -0.98 20.60
N LEU A 144 26.12 -1.55 20.56
CA LEU A 144 24.91 -0.91 21.08
C LEU A 144 24.94 -0.83 22.62
N ARG A 145 25.58 -1.78 23.29
CA ARG A 145 25.72 -1.79 24.75
C ARG A 145 26.73 -0.74 25.24
N GLU A 146 27.82 -0.54 24.51
CA GLU A 146 28.83 0.49 24.82
C GLU A 146 28.30 1.92 24.58
N THR A 147 27.43 2.11 23.58
CA THR A 147 26.81 3.41 23.30
C THR A 147 25.67 3.77 24.25
N LEU A 148 24.99 2.78 24.86
CA LEU A 148 23.90 3.00 25.82
C LEU A 148 24.39 3.32 27.25
N GLU A 149 25.64 3.03 27.63
CA GLU A 149 26.18 3.38 28.95
C GLU A 149 26.66 4.84 29.06
N VAL A 150 26.82 5.55 27.93
CA VAL A 150 27.31 6.95 27.92
C VAL A 150 26.15 7.97 27.97
N ALA A 151 24.91 7.54 27.73
CA ALA A 151 23.73 8.41 27.68
C ALA A 151 22.84 8.29 28.93
N ALA A 152 23.42 8.29 30.13
CA ALA A 152 22.67 8.51 31.36
C ALA A 152 22.66 10.00 31.71
N VAL A 153 21.63 10.71 31.22
CA VAL A 153 21.25 12.07 31.67
C VAL A 153 19.76 11.98 32.06
N PRO A 154 19.32 12.55 33.21
CA PRO A 154 18.15 12.05 33.91
C PRO A 154 16.82 12.50 33.29
N GLU A 155 15.83 11.64 33.48
CA GLU A 155 14.41 11.74 33.11
C GLU A 155 13.86 13.17 33.26
N THR A 156 13.43 13.74 32.14
CA THR A 156 12.51 14.88 32.12
C THR A 156 11.32 14.46 31.27
N GLU A 157 10.11 14.59 31.80
CA GLU A 157 8.85 14.20 31.14
C GLU A 157 8.78 14.77 29.72
N PRO A 158 8.45 13.96 28.69
CA PRO A 158 8.37 14.49 27.33
C PRO A 158 7.13 15.38 27.17
N GLU A 159 7.36 16.59 26.66
CA GLU A 159 6.32 17.43 26.09
C GLU A 159 5.78 16.78 24.80
N PRO A 160 4.51 17.04 24.41
CA PRO A 160 3.90 16.41 23.24
C PRO A 160 4.63 16.85 21.96
N GLU A 161 5.15 15.87 21.22
CA GLU A 161 5.70 16.08 19.87
C GLU A 161 4.59 16.55 18.92
N PRO A 162 4.91 17.40 17.92
CA PRO A 162 3.95 17.80 16.90
C PRO A 162 3.50 16.58 16.08
N ASP A 163 2.20 16.52 15.80
CA ASP A 163 1.54 15.41 15.10
C ASP A 163 1.91 15.39 13.60
N ASP A 164 3.05 14.76 13.28
CA ASP A 164 3.55 14.58 11.91
C ASP A 164 2.71 13.59 11.07
N SER A 165 1.73 12.88 11.67
CA SER A 165 0.89 11.89 10.99
C SER A 165 0.06 12.50 9.84
N LEU A 166 -0.35 13.76 9.99
CA LEU A 166 -1.12 14.50 8.98
C LEU A 166 -0.30 14.75 7.71
N ASN A 167 1.01 14.94 7.84
CA ASN A 167 1.93 15.18 6.72
C ASN A 167 2.17 13.90 5.92
N VAL A 168 2.14 12.74 6.58
CA VAL A 168 2.24 11.42 5.95
C VAL A 168 1.03 11.13 5.07
N ASN A 169 -0.16 11.34 5.64
CA ASN A 169 -1.42 11.09 4.96
C ASN A 169 -1.60 11.99 3.73
N GLU A 170 -1.13 13.24 3.78
CA GLU A 170 -1.13 14.15 2.62
C GLU A 170 -0.38 13.57 1.41
N VAL A 171 0.80 12.99 1.63
CA VAL A 171 1.58 12.35 0.56
C VAL A 171 0.88 11.09 0.05
N LEU A 172 0.38 10.23 0.94
CA LEU A 172 -0.32 8.99 0.55
C LEU A 172 -1.54 9.28 -0.32
N PHE A 173 -2.38 10.24 0.08
CA PHE A 173 -3.58 10.62 -0.67
C PHE A 173 -3.24 11.17 -2.06
N SER A 174 -2.07 11.78 -2.25
CA SER A 174 -1.66 12.27 -3.58
C SER A 174 -1.48 11.16 -4.64
N PHE A 175 -1.17 9.93 -4.22
CA PHE A 175 -0.93 8.79 -5.11
C PHE A 175 -2.16 7.90 -5.32
N MET A 176 -3.22 8.09 -4.54
CA MET A 176 -4.42 7.25 -4.60
C MET A 176 -5.33 7.62 -5.77
N SER A 177 -6.01 6.61 -6.33
CA SER A 177 -7.11 6.84 -7.28
C SER A 177 -8.29 7.52 -6.57
N GLU A 178 -9.19 8.13 -7.34
CA GLU A 178 -10.40 8.75 -6.77
C GLU A 178 -11.28 7.71 -6.05
N SER A 179 -11.38 6.50 -6.59
CA SER A 179 -12.10 5.39 -5.96
C SER A 179 -11.47 4.98 -4.63
N ASP A 180 -10.14 4.89 -4.56
CA ASP A 180 -9.45 4.53 -3.32
C ASP A 180 -9.62 5.63 -2.26
N LYS A 181 -9.54 6.91 -2.66
CA LYS A 181 -9.81 8.05 -1.76
C LYS A 181 -11.24 8.01 -1.21
N LEU A 182 -12.22 7.60 -2.01
CA LEU A 182 -13.60 7.45 -1.54
C LEU A 182 -13.80 6.24 -0.61
N GLY A 183 -13.09 5.14 -0.85
CA GLY A 183 -13.02 4.01 0.07
C GLY A 183 -12.46 4.44 1.43
N GLU A 184 -11.37 5.21 1.40
CA GLU A 184 -10.72 5.71 2.60
C GLU A 184 -11.58 6.75 3.35
N LEU A 185 -12.23 7.65 2.61
CA LEU A 185 -13.19 8.60 3.19
C LEU A 185 -14.32 7.85 3.94
N SER A 186 -14.83 6.75 3.36
CA SER A 186 -15.86 5.92 3.99
C SER A 186 -15.37 5.27 5.29
N ARG A 187 -14.12 4.78 5.30
CA ARG A 187 -13.46 4.21 6.49
C ARG A 187 -13.31 5.27 7.59
N LEU A 188 -12.77 6.44 7.24
CA LEU A 188 -12.56 7.55 8.17
C LEU A 188 -13.88 8.06 8.75
N LEU A 189 -14.94 8.17 7.94
CA LEU A 189 -16.26 8.56 8.45
C LEU A 189 -16.84 7.52 9.40
N GLY A 190 -16.66 6.22 9.14
CA GLY A 190 -17.04 5.17 10.09
C GLY A 190 -16.31 5.33 11.43
N ARG A 191 -15.01 5.63 11.40
CA ARG A 191 -14.18 5.85 12.60
C ARG A 191 -14.62 7.13 13.34
N LEU A 192 -14.87 8.22 12.62
CA LEU A 192 -15.39 9.47 13.17
C LEU A 192 -16.71 9.24 13.89
N ARG A 193 -17.66 8.54 13.26
CA ARG A 193 -18.96 8.27 13.86
C ARG A 193 -18.86 7.41 15.11
N PHE A 194 -18.01 6.40 15.10
CA PHE A 194 -17.74 5.59 16.28
C PHE A 194 -17.17 6.43 17.44
N ALA A 195 -16.25 7.36 17.14
CA ALA A 195 -15.69 8.27 18.14
C ALA A 195 -16.74 9.24 18.71
N VAL A 196 -17.57 9.84 17.84
CA VAL A 196 -18.67 10.73 18.24
C VAL A 196 -19.70 9.98 19.11
N ASP A 197 -20.09 8.77 18.73
CA ASP A 197 -21.00 7.92 19.51
C ASP A 197 -20.40 7.51 20.86
N GLY A 198 -19.08 7.29 20.89
CA GLY A 198 -18.31 7.00 22.10
C GLY A 198 -18.00 8.21 22.99
N ALA A 199 -18.37 9.42 22.57
CA ALA A 199 -18.00 10.70 23.19
C ALA A 199 -16.47 10.90 23.33
N ASP A 200 -15.69 10.30 22.43
CA ASP A 200 -14.25 10.48 22.34
C ASP A 200 -13.92 11.69 21.44
N GLN A 201 -13.89 12.87 22.06
CA GLN A 201 -13.67 14.11 21.33
C GLN A 201 -12.25 14.21 20.75
N SER A 202 -11.25 13.56 21.37
CA SER A 202 -9.87 13.57 20.88
C SER A 202 -9.78 12.82 19.55
N GLU A 203 -10.25 11.57 19.52
CA GLU A 203 -10.27 10.76 18.30
C GLU A 203 -11.15 11.41 17.22
N ALA A 204 -12.29 12.02 17.60
CA ALA A 204 -13.15 12.70 16.65
C ALA A 204 -12.47 13.92 15.98
N ASP A 205 -11.70 14.70 16.74
CA ASP A 205 -10.96 15.84 16.22
C ASP A 205 -9.77 15.40 15.35
N GLU A 206 -9.06 14.34 15.74
CA GLU A 206 -7.96 13.73 14.97
C GLU A 206 -8.45 13.17 13.63
N VAL A 207 -9.49 12.34 13.64
CA VAL A 207 -10.10 11.80 12.41
C VAL A 207 -10.66 12.93 11.54
N GLY A 208 -11.22 13.98 12.16
CA GLY A 208 -11.70 15.16 11.44
C GLY A 208 -10.58 15.92 10.72
N ALA A 209 -9.41 16.03 11.32
CA ALA A 209 -8.23 16.60 10.67
C ALA A 209 -7.76 15.72 9.50
N GLU A 210 -7.76 14.40 9.67
CA GLU A 210 -7.40 13.42 8.62
C GLU A 210 -8.34 13.52 7.40
N ILE A 211 -9.67 13.59 7.63
CA ILE A 211 -10.67 13.81 6.57
C ILE A 211 -10.45 15.16 5.86
N THR A 212 -10.04 16.20 6.60
CA THR A 212 -9.76 17.52 6.02
C THR A 212 -8.54 17.49 5.10
N VAL A 213 -7.51 16.72 5.45
CA VAL A 213 -6.34 16.51 4.56
C VAL A 213 -6.76 15.75 3.32
N LEU A 214 -7.51 14.65 3.46
CA LEU A 214 -8.04 13.86 2.32
C LEU A 214 -8.88 14.71 1.36
N ALA A 215 -9.72 15.60 1.89
CA ALA A 215 -10.59 16.47 1.11
C ALA A 215 -9.82 17.36 0.13
N ARG A 216 -8.57 17.75 0.44
CA ARG A 216 -7.72 18.57 -0.46
C ARG A 216 -7.32 17.83 -1.75
N HIS A 217 -7.41 16.50 -1.74
CA HIS A 217 -7.07 15.64 -2.89
C HIS A 217 -8.29 15.11 -3.64
N LEU A 218 -9.49 15.59 -3.30
CA LEU A 218 -10.76 15.26 -3.94
C LEU A 218 -11.34 16.49 -4.65
N PRO A 219 -12.14 16.31 -5.71
CA PRO A 219 -12.81 17.42 -6.39
C PRO A 219 -13.75 18.22 -5.46
N GLU A 220 -13.77 19.56 -5.58
CA GLU A 220 -14.60 20.42 -4.73
C GLU A 220 -16.10 20.08 -4.81
N ASN A 221 -16.58 19.62 -5.96
CA ASN A 221 -17.97 19.23 -6.15
C ASN A 221 -18.37 17.99 -5.33
N PHE A 222 -17.44 17.30 -4.67
CA PHE A 222 -17.73 16.20 -3.74
C PHE A 222 -18.24 16.71 -2.38
N LYS A 223 -18.04 17.99 -2.05
CA LYS A 223 -18.57 18.61 -0.80
C LYS A 223 -18.14 17.86 0.47
N VAL A 224 -16.91 17.36 0.52
CA VAL A 224 -16.40 16.56 1.64
C VAL A 224 -16.41 17.33 2.97
N SER A 225 -16.20 18.66 2.93
CA SER A 225 -16.30 19.50 4.13
C SER A 225 -17.71 19.56 4.71
N ASP A 226 -18.75 19.59 3.86
CA ASP A 226 -20.15 19.58 4.30
C ASP A 226 -20.50 18.23 4.93
N LEU A 227 -20.05 17.15 4.31
CA LEU A 227 -20.15 15.79 4.84
C LEU A 227 -19.47 15.64 6.21
N LEU A 228 -18.25 16.17 6.35
CA LEU A 228 -17.53 16.16 7.63
C LEU A 228 -18.31 16.90 8.72
N ASN A 229 -18.87 18.09 8.40
CA ASN A 229 -19.66 18.86 9.35
C ASN A 229 -20.90 18.11 9.83
N VAL A 230 -21.59 17.43 8.91
CA VAL A 230 -22.74 16.59 9.25
C VAL A 230 -22.32 15.40 10.11
N ALA A 231 -21.20 14.75 9.81
CA ALA A 231 -20.74 13.55 10.50
C ALA A 231 -20.23 13.78 11.94
N LYS A 232 -20.12 15.05 12.38
CA LYS A 232 -19.77 15.42 13.75
C LYS A 232 -20.94 15.35 14.75
N ASP A 233 -22.17 15.14 14.26
CA ASP A 233 -23.36 14.90 15.07
C ASP A 233 -23.75 13.40 15.02
N ASN A 234 -24.41 12.89 16.06
CA ASN A 234 -24.88 11.51 16.16
C ASN A 234 -26.39 11.36 15.99
N SER A 235 -27.11 12.40 15.59
CA SER A 235 -28.53 12.31 15.29
C SER A 235 -28.86 11.32 14.16
N GLU A 236 -30.08 10.78 14.15
CA GLU A 236 -30.59 9.99 13.01
C GLU A 236 -30.58 10.81 11.70
N ARG A 237 -30.80 12.11 11.79
CA ARG A 237 -30.77 13.03 10.65
C ARG A 237 -29.37 13.17 10.07
N SER A 238 -28.36 13.39 10.93
CA SER A 238 -26.96 13.47 10.49
C SER A 238 -26.50 12.15 9.85
N SER A 239 -26.96 11.02 10.39
CA SER A 239 -26.72 9.69 9.82
C SER A 239 -27.19 9.58 8.38
N GLN A 240 -28.43 10.02 8.13
CA GLN A 240 -29.04 9.97 6.81
C GLN A 240 -28.37 10.95 5.85
N LEU A 241 -28.05 12.16 6.29
CA LEU A 241 -27.32 13.14 5.50
C LEU A 241 -25.93 12.62 5.12
N ALA A 242 -25.15 12.08 6.05
CA ALA A 242 -23.81 11.56 5.79
C ALA A 242 -23.84 10.43 4.74
N LYS A 243 -24.83 9.55 4.83
CA LYS A 243 -25.04 8.50 3.82
C LYS A 243 -25.33 9.08 2.44
N LEU A 244 -26.24 10.05 2.34
CA LEU A 244 -26.59 10.69 1.07
C LEU A 244 -25.39 11.40 0.43
N TYR A 245 -24.58 12.10 1.24
CA TYR A 245 -23.34 12.74 0.79
C TYR A 245 -22.33 11.71 0.26
N ILE A 246 -22.11 10.60 0.97
CA ILE A 246 -21.19 9.54 0.51
C ILE A 246 -21.69 8.87 -0.77
N ASP A 247 -22.96 8.47 -0.82
CA ASP A 247 -23.54 7.85 -2.02
C ASP A 247 -23.40 8.80 -3.22
N ARG A 248 -23.58 10.12 -3.00
CA ARG A 248 -23.40 11.14 -4.03
C ARG A 248 -21.96 11.23 -4.52
N CYS A 249 -20.96 11.19 -3.63
CA CYS A 249 -19.55 11.16 -4.02
C CYS A 249 -19.22 9.96 -4.92
N PHE A 250 -19.72 8.76 -4.57
CA PHE A 250 -19.55 7.57 -5.41
C PHE A 250 -20.23 7.70 -6.78
N ARG A 251 -21.43 8.32 -6.86
CA ARG A 251 -22.10 8.58 -8.15
C ARG A 251 -21.32 9.55 -9.02
N LEU A 252 -20.78 10.62 -8.43
CA LEU A 252 -19.93 11.56 -9.16
C LEU A 252 -18.66 10.89 -9.69
N SER A 253 -18.00 10.06 -8.88
CA SER A 253 -16.80 9.33 -9.28
C SER A 253 -17.07 8.32 -10.40
N ALA A 254 -18.24 7.68 -10.40
CA ALA A 254 -18.68 6.79 -11.47
C ALA A 254 -19.14 7.52 -12.74
N GLY A 255 -19.15 8.86 -12.77
CA GLY A 255 -19.61 9.67 -13.90
C GLY A 255 -21.14 9.78 -14.02
N ASP A 256 -21.90 9.35 -13.01
CA ASP A 256 -23.37 9.37 -12.98
C ASP A 256 -23.89 10.69 -12.38
N ALA A 257 -23.72 11.78 -13.13
CA ALA A 257 -24.14 13.11 -12.70
C ALA A 257 -25.67 13.23 -12.50
N GLY A 258 -26.46 12.40 -13.18
CA GLY A 258 -27.91 12.36 -13.05
C GLY A 258 -28.32 11.90 -11.65
N ALA A 259 -27.84 10.72 -11.24
CA ALA A 259 -28.11 10.19 -9.89
C ALA A 259 -27.54 11.09 -8.79
N ALA A 260 -26.38 11.71 -9.02
CA ALA A 260 -25.81 12.68 -8.06
C ALA A 260 -26.72 13.91 -7.86
N THR A 261 -27.41 14.37 -8.90
CA THR A 261 -28.34 15.51 -8.83
C THR A 261 -29.60 15.15 -8.05
N GLU A 262 -30.11 13.93 -8.19
CA GLU A 262 -31.24 13.43 -7.40
C GLU A 262 -30.89 13.34 -5.90
N LEU A 263 -29.66 12.94 -5.59
CA LEU A 263 -29.14 12.91 -4.22
C LEU A 263 -28.94 14.33 -3.66
N ASP A 264 -28.47 15.30 -4.46
CA ASP A 264 -28.43 16.72 -4.05
C ASP A 264 -29.81 17.24 -3.62
N ALA A 265 -30.87 16.89 -4.37
CA ALA A 265 -32.24 17.30 -4.03
C ALA A 265 -32.72 16.66 -2.71
N GLN A 266 -32.36 15.40 -2.45
CA GLN A 266 -32.68 14.71 -1.19
C GLN A 266 -31.92 15.30 -0.01
N ILE A 267 -30.63 15.62 -0.19
CA ILE A 267 -29.81 16.29 0.83
C ILE A 267 -30.45 17.63 1.19
N GLN A 268 -30.79 18.45 0.20
CA GLN A 268 -31.41 19.76 0.45
C GLN A 268 -32.74 19.64 1.19
N LEU A 269 -33.60 18.72 0.75
CA LEU A 269 -34.90 18.48 1.39
C LEU A 269 -34.74 18.06 2.86
N LEU A 270 -33.75 17.23 3.17
CA LEU A 270 -33.47 16.80 4.54
C LEU A 270 -32.78 17.89 5.37
N MET A 271 -32.05 18.82 4.74
CA MET A 271 -31.48 20.01 5.40
C MET A 271 -32.55 21.07 5.73
N ASP A 272 -33.64 21.14 4.96
CA ASP A 272 -34.71 22.13 5.16
C ASP A 272 -35.75 21.69 6.22
N GLN A 273 -35.71 20.44 6.67
CA GLN A 273 -36.61 19.91 7.71
C GLN A 273 -36.03 20.16 9.10
N ASP A 274 -36.31 21.30 9.74
CA ASP A 274 -35.94 21.58 11.15
C ASP A 274 -36.41 20.50 12.13
#